data_AF-A0A0F7KJZ1-F1
#
_entry.id   AF-A0A0F7KJZ1-F1
#
_cell.length_a   1.000
_cell.length_b   1.000
_cell.length_c   1.000
_cell.angle_alpha   90.00
_cell.angle_beta   90.00
_cell.angle_gamma   90.00
#
_symmetry.space_group_name_H-M   'P 1'
#
loop_
_entity.id
_entity.type
_entity.pdbx_description
1 polymer ?
#
loop_
_entity_poly.entity_id
_entity_poly.type
_entity_poly.pdbx_seq_one_letter_code
_entity_poly.pdbx_strand_id
1 'polypeptide(L)'
;MEQLPRTRYSQEFREQSVKFFKESGLTLVEAAKGLSLPKGTLKNWVYADWQGELTTVGKKQSSLTELELELSRIKRELAEVKMERDFIKKCAAYFARESR
;
A
#
# COMPACT_ATOMS: atom_id res chain seq x y z
N MET A 1 13.93 -12.73 -5.13
CA MET A 1 12.61 -13.33 -4.88
C MET A 1 11.57 -12.34 -5.40
N GLU A 2 10.87 -12.66 -6.49
CA GLU A 2 9.72 -11.87 -6.92
C GLU A 2 8.65 -11.96 -5.83
N GLN A 3 8.37 -10.82 -5.18
CA GLN A 3 7.22 -10.74 -4.29
C GLN A 3 5.98 -10.68 -5.19
N LEU A 4 5.16 -11.74 -5.18
CA LEU A 4 3.89 -11.70 -5.88
C LEU A 4 3.08 -10.51 -5.37
N PRO A 5 2.42 -9.75 -6.28
CA PRO A 5 1.61 -8.62 -5.89
C PRO A 5 0.56 -9.06 -4.86
N ARG A 6 0.52 -8.38 -3.72
CA ARG A 6 -0.42 -8.68 -2.64
C ARG A 6 -1.85 -8.40 -3.11
N THR A 7 -2.68 -9.43 -3.17
CA THR A 7 -4.10 -9.30 -3.53
C THR A 7 -4.83 -8.36 -2.57
N ARG A 8 -5.42 -7.29 -3.12
CA ARG A 8 -6.28 -6.36 -2.37
C ARG A 8 -7.73 -6.79 -2.53
N TYR A 9 -8.38 -7.07 -1.41
CA TYR A 9 -9.82 -7.35 -1.37
C TYR A 9 -10.58 -6.07 -0.98
N SER A 10 -11.72 -5.80 -1.63
CA SER A 10 -12.58 -4.67 -1.26
C SER A 10 -13.18 -4.85 0.14
N GLN A 11 -13.70 -3.78 0.74
CA GLN A 11 -14.29 -3.86 2.07
C GLN A 11 -15.57 -4.71 2.05
N GLU A 12 -16.41 -4.51 1.03
CA GLU A 12 -17.68 -5.21 0.84
C GLU A 12 -17.46 -6.71 0.72
N PHE A 13 -16.43 -7.13 -0.02
CA PHE A 13 -16.10 -8.54 -0.18
C PHE A 13 -15.69 -9.20 1.14
N ARG A 14 -14.98 -8.47 2.02
CA ARG A 14 -14.59 -8.98 3.34
C ARG A 14 -15.79 -9.13 4.26
N GLU A 15 -16.66 -8.14 4.29
CA GLU A 15 -17.89 -8.17 5.07
C GLU A 15 -18.78 -9.33 4.63
N GLN A 16 -18.97 -9.51 3.33
CA GLN A 16 -19.72 -10.64 2.77
C GLN A 16 -19.07 -11.99 3.09
N SER A 17 -17.74 -12.09 3.02
CA SER A 17 -17.00 -13.31 3.35
C SER A 17 -17.16 -13.72 4.81
N VAL A 18 -17.10 -12.75 5.74
CA VAL A 18 -17.29 -12.99 7.17
C VAL A 18 -18.76 -13.33 7.47
N LYS A 19 -19.71 -12.64 6.84
CA LYS A 19 -21.14 -12.94 6.95
C LYS A 19 -21.44 -14.36 6.47
N PHE A 20 -20.95 -14.72 5.29
CA PHE A 20 -21.06 -16.07 4.74
C PHE A 20 -20.50 -17.12 5.71
N PHE A 21 -19.32 -16.89 6.29
CA PHE A 21 -18.75 -17.82 7.27
C PHE A 21 -19.67 -18.01 8.48
N LYS A 22 -20.20 -16.93 9.06
CA LYS A 22 -21.11 -16.98 10.22
C LYS A 22 -22.42 -17.72 9.92
N GLU A 23 -22.97 -17.54 8.72
CA GLU A 23 -24.25 -18.14 8.31
C GLU A 23 -24.09 -19.60 7.85
N SER A 24 -22.94 -19.95 7.27
CA SER A 24 -22.71 -21.26 6.65
C SER A 24 -22.56 -22.42 7.64
N GLY A 25 -22.15 -22.16 8.88
CA GLY A 25 -21.83 -23.20 9.86
C GLY A 25 -20.64 -24.11 9.46
N LEU A 26 -19.93 -23.77 8.37
CA LEU A 26 -18.81 -24.54 7.84
C LEU A 26 -17.53 -24.31 8.64
N THR A 27 -16.58 -25.22 8.51
CA THR A 27 -15.24 -24.97 9.06
C THR A 27 -14.56 -23.83 8.30
N LEU A 28 -13.62 -23.15 8.97
CA LEU A 28 -12.80 -22.08 8.37
C LEU A 28 -12.10 -22.52 7.07
N VAL A 29 -11.76 -23.80 6.95
CA VAL A 29 -11.09 -24.36 5.77
C VAL A 29 -12.06 -24.51 4.61
N GLU A 30 -13.27 -25.02 4.87
CA GLU A 30 -14.30 -25.24 3.85
C GLU A 30 -14.86 -23.92 3.34
N ALA A 31 -15.15 -22.98 4.24
CA ALA A 31 -15.60 -21.64 3.87
C ALA A 31 -14.53 -20.89 3.04
N ALA A 32 -13.26 -20.98 3.43
CA ALA A 32 -12.17 -20.37 2.67
C ALA A 32 -12.03 -21.00 1.27
N LYS A 33 -12.18 -22.32 1.14
CA LYS A 33 -12.20 -23.01 -0.17
C LYS A 33 -13.39 -22.55 -1.02
N GLY A 34 -14.58 -22.46 -0.45
CA GLY A 34 -15.78 -21.99 -1.16
C GLY A 34 -15.65 -20.55 -1.67
N LEU A 35 -14.97 -19.70 -0.91
CA LEU A 35 -14.70 -18.30 -1.28
C LEU A 35 -13.43 -18.12 -2.14
N SER A 36 -12.71 -19.21 -2.46
CA SER A 36 -11.39 -19.16 -3.12
C SER A 36 -10.38 -18.24 -2.42
N LEU A 37 -10.43 -18.22 -1.09
CA LEU A 37 -9.56 -17.41 -0.23
C LEU A 37 -8.50 -18.27 0.46
N PRO A 38 -7.31 -17.72 0.72
CA PRO A 38 -6.38 -18.33 1.66
C PRO A 38 -7.03 -18.41 3.05
N LYS A 39 -6.92 -19.58 3.70
CA LYS A 39 -7.45 -19.80 5.07
C LYS A 39 -7.00 -18.71 6.05
N GLY A 40 -5.73 -18.30 5.98
CA GLY A 40 -5.17 -17.26 6.85
C GLY A 40 -5.85 -15.91 6.67
N THR A 41 -6.25 -15.57 5.44
CA THR A 41 -6.97 -14.34 5.13
C THR A 41 -8.35 -14.34 5.79
N LEU A 42 -9.14 -15.40 5.59
CA LEU A 42 -10.47 -15.50 6.19
C LEU A 42 -10.39 -15.54 7.72
N LYS A 43 -9.42 -16.27 8.29
CA LYS A 43 -9.18 -16.30 9.74
C LYS A 43 -8.93 -14.90 10.30
N ASN A 44 -8.06 -14.12 9.65
CA ASN A 44 -7.72 -12.77 10.08
C ASN A 44 -8.94 -11.84 10.01
N TRP A 45 -9.80 -11.99 9.00
CA TRP A 45 -11.03 -11.19 8.89
C TRP A 45 -12.06 -11.55 9.95
N VAL A 46 -12.28 -12.84 10.21
CA VAL A 46 -13.18 -13.28 11.29
C VAL A 46 -12.68 -12.78 12.65
N TYR A 47 -11.37 -12.81 12.89
CA TYR A 47 -10.78 -12.26 14.11
C TYR A 47 -10.94 -10.74 14.20
N ALA A 48 -10.69 -10.01 13.11
CA ALA A 48 -10.87 -8.56 13.06
C ALA A 48 -12.34 -8.16 13.26
N ASP A 49 -13.28 -8.93 12.72
CA ASP A 49 -14.71 -8.75 12.95
C ASP A 49 -15.10 -8.96 14.42
N TRP A 50 -14.54 -9.98 15.07
CA TRP A 50 -14.75 -10.21 16.50
C TRP A 50 -14.21 -9.06 17.38
N GLN A 51 -13.16 -8.38 16.93
CA GLN A 51 -12.61 -7.18 17.57
C GLN A 51 -13.33 -5.88 17.18
N GLY A 52 -14.30 -5.92 16.25
CA GLY A 52 -14.97 -4.73 15.71
C GLY A 52 -14.12 -3.90 14.75
N GLU A 53 -12.98 -4.43 14.30
CA GLU A 53 -11.96 -3.74 13.50
C GLU A 53 -11.99 -4.12 12.01
N LEU A 54 -12.99 -4.87 11.54
CA LEU A 54 -13.05 -5.38 10.16
C LEU A 54 -12.90 -4.27 9.10
N THR A 55 -13.46 -3.08 9.37
CA THR A 55 -13.42 -1.90 8.49
C THR A 55 -12.04 -1.24 8.41
N THR A 56 -11.13 -1.55 9.33
CA THR A 56 -9.77 -0.99 9.39
C THR A 56 -8.73 -1.89 8.73
N VAL A 57 -9.07 -3.16 8.51
CA VAL A 57 -8.21 -4.13 7.82
C VAL A 57 -7.77 -3.52 6.50
N GLY A 58 -6.47 -3.54 6.20
CA GLY A 58 -5.93 -3.01 4.95
C GLY A 58 -5.90 -1.48 4.80
N LYS A 59 -6.62 -0.67 5.60
CA LYS A 59 -6.58 0.81 5.53
C LYS A 59 -5.21 1.37 5.92
N LYS A 60 -4.58 0.77 6.94
CA LYS A 60 -3.22 1.13 7.36
C LYS A 60 -2.16 0.79 6.30
N GLN A 61 -2.41 -0.24 5.48
CA GLN A 61 -1.49 -0.59 4.40
C GLN A 61 -1.66 0.32 3.18
N SER A 62 -2.88 0.75 2.86
CA SER A 62 -3.12 1.72 1.79
C SER A 62 -2.48 3.08 2.10
N SER A 63 -2.57 3.55 3.35
CA SER A 63 -1.94 4.82 3.74
C SER A 63 -0.41 4.74 3.69
N LEU A 64 0.19 3.60 4.04
CA LEU A 64 1.64 3.39 3.87
C LEU A 64 2.06 3.44 2.41
N THR A 65 1.31 2.80 1.50
CA THR A 65 1.62 2.82 0.07
C THR A 65 1.48 4.23 -0.53
N GLU A 66 0.47 4.98 -0.13
CA GLU A 66 0.30 6.37 -0.58
C GLU A 66 1.46 7.25 -0.09
N LEU A 67 1.85 7.11 1.18
CA LEU A 67 3.02 7.81 1.73
C LEU A 67 4.33 7.44 1.03
N GLU A 68 4.51 6.16 0.69
CA GLU A 68 5.67 5.67 -0.07
C GLU A 68 5.72 6.29 -1.49
N LEU A 69 4.58 6.40 -2.16
CA LEU A 69 4.45 7.05 -3.47
C LEU A 69 4.78 8.55 -3.39
N GLU A 70 4.22 9.26 -2.40
CA GLU A 70 4.50 10.67 -2.17
C GLU A 70 5.98 10.90 -1.83
N LEU A 71 6.58 10.06 -0.99
CA LEU A 71 8.01 10.12 -0.70
C LEU A 71 8.87 9.92 -1.95
N SER A 72 8.49 8.99 -2.83
CA SER A 72 9.19 8.77 -4.10
C SER A 72 9.10 10.00 -5.00
N ARG A 73 7.91 10.60 -5.10
CA ARG A 73 7.68 11.83 -5.88
C ARG A 73 8.51 12.99 -5.34
N ILE A 74 8.44 13.25 -4.03
CA ILE A 74 9.19 14.34 -3.37
C ILE A 74 10.69 14.15 -3.55
N LYS A 75 11.21 12.92 -3.43
CA LYS A 75 12.63 12.65 -3.66
C LYS A 75 13.08 12.96 -5.09
N ARG A 76 12.21 12.70 -6.07
CA ARG A 76 12.49 13.03 -7.47
C ARG A 76 12.50 14.54 -7.70
N GLU A 77 11.48 15.24 -7.24
CA GLU A 77 11.40 16.71 -7.35
C GLU A 77 12.59 17.38 -6.65
N LEU A 78 12.97 16.89 -5.46
CA LEU A 78 14.16 17.37 -4.73
C LEU A 78 15.45 17.15 -5.53
N ALA A 79 15.58 16.02 -6.23
CA ALA A 79 16.74 15.73 -7.04
C ALA A 79 16.83 16.66 -8.25
N GLU A 80 15.71 16.87 -8.95
CA GLU A 80 15.61 17.80 -10.09
C GLU A 80 15.98 19.23 -9.67
N VAL A 81 15.38 19.75 -8.59
CA VAL A 81 15.69 21.09 -8.06
C VAL A 81 17.16 21.24 -7.65
N LYS A 82 17.76 20.19 -7.05
CA LYS A 82 19.19 20.21 -6.71
C LYS A 82 20.07 20.27 -7.96
N MET A 83 19.73 19.52 -9.01
CA MET A 83 20.47 19.52 -10.26
C MET A 83 20.38 20.89 -10.94
N GLU A 84 19.20 21.49 -11.03
CA GLU A 84 19.00 22.83 -11.61
C GLU A 84 19.82 23.89 -10.86
N ARG A 85 19.74 23.89 -9.53
CA ARG A 85 20.54 24.79 -8.68
C ARG A 85 22.03 24.62 -8.94
N ASP A 86 22.51 23.38 -9.01
CA ASP A 86 23.94 23.11 -9.22
C ASP A 86 24.40 23.49 -10.62
N PHE A 87 23.54 23.34 -11.62
CA PHE A 87 23.78 23.82 -12.96
C PHE A 87 23.90 25.36 -12.99
N ILE A 88 22.94 26.08 -12.40
CA ILE A 88 22.97 27.55 -12.31
C ILE A 88 24.23 28.04 -11.60
N LYS A 89 24.62 27.40 -10.49
CA LYS A 89 25.87 27.74 -9.78
C LYS A 89 27.10 27.56 -10.65
N LYS A 90 27.17 26.47 -11.42
CA LYS A 90 28.27 26.23 -12.37
C LYS A 90 28.31 27.29 -13.47
N CYS A 91 27.15 27.64 -14.04
CA CYS A 91 27.05 28.71 -15.03
C CYS A 91 27.51 30.07 -14.47
N ALA A 92 27.02 30.46 -13.29
CA ALA A 92 27.43 31.70 -12.63
C ALA A 92 28.95 31.75 -12.37
N ALA A 93 29.53 30.64 -11.90
CA ALA A 93 30.98 30.54 -11.69
C ALA A 93 31.78 30.63 -13.00
N TYR A 94 31.27 30.06 -14.10
CA TYR A 94 31.88 30.18 -15.42
C TYR A 94 31.87 31.63 -15.91
N PHE A 95 30.71 32.30 -15.89
CA PHE A 95 30.61 33.69 -16.32
C PHE A 95 31.46 34.66 -15.48
N ALA A 96 31.54 34.45 -14.16
CA ALA A 96 32.38 35.26 -13.28
C ALA A 96 33.89 35.10 -13.56
N ARG A 97 34.32 33.96 -14.11
CA ARG A 97 35.72 33.73 -14.53
C ARG A 97 36.05 34.41 -15.86
N GLU A 98 35.13 34.40 -16.82
CA GLU A 98 35.33 34.98 -18.16
C GLU A 98 35.26 36.52 -18.16
N SER A 99 34.68 37.13 -17.12
CA SER A 99 34.55 38.60 -17.00
C SER A 99 35.80 39.29 -16.42
N ARG A 100 36.93 38.60 -16.33
CA ARG A 100 38.19 39.09 -15.74
C ARG A 100 39.30 39.20 -16.78
#